data_AF-A0A1J3G7L9-F1
#
_entry.id   AF-A0A1J3G7L9-F1
#
_cell.length_a   1.000
_cell.length_b   1.000
_cell.length_c   1.000
_cell.angle_alpha   90.00
_cell.angle_beta   90.00
_cell.angle_gamma   90.00
#
_symmetry.space_group_name_H-M   'P 1'
#
loop_
_entity.id
_entity.type
_entity.pdbx_description
1 polymer ?
#
loop_
_entity_poly.entity_id
_entity_poly.type
_entity_poly.pdbx_seq_one_letter_code
_entity_poly.pdbx_strand_id
1 'polypeptide(L)'
;MAQPLVKKDDDHDDELEDSPFMGIEKGAVLQEARVFNDPQLDPRRCSQVITKLLYLLNQGESFTKVEATEVFFSVTKLFQSKDTGLRRMVYLIIKELSPSADEVCGLYLA
;
A
#
# COMPACT_ATOMS: atom_id res chain seq x y z
N MET A 1 55.54 -15.30 -13.57
CA MET A 1 54.84 -15.19 -12.28
C MET A 1 53.41 -14.76 -12.58
N ALA A 2 52.44 -15.66 -12.42
CA ALA A 2 51.03 -15.37 -12.69
C ALA A 2 50.38 -14.88 -11.40
N GLN A 3 49.69 -13.74 -11.45
CA GLN A 3 48.79 -13.30 -10.38
C GLN A 3 47.36 -13.73 -10.74
N PRO A 4 46.59 -14.34 -9.83
CA PRO A 4 45.23 -14.79 -10.13
C PRO A 4 44.21 -13.66 -9.92
N LEU A 5 43.25 -13.63 -10.84
CA LEU A 5 42.04 -12.81 -10.79
C LEU A 5 41.17 -13.25 -9.61
N VAL A 6 40.93 -12.34 -8.66
CA VAL A 6 39.91 -12.54 -7.62
C VAL A 6 38.58 -12.09 -8.20
N LYS A 7 37.72 -13.06 -8.54
CA LYS A 7 36.28 -12.86 -8.71
C LYS A 7 35.70 -12.62 -7.31
N LYS A 8 35.02 -11.50 -7.12
CA LYS A 8 34.20 -11.29 -5.93
C LYS A 8 32.77 -11.59 -6.36
N ASP A 9 32.35 -12.77 -5.94
CA ASP A 9 31.03 -13.35 -6.16
C ASP A 9 29.92 -12.54 -5.47
N ASP A 10 28.70 -12.79 -5.97
CA ASP A 10 27.38 -12.41 -5.49
C ASP A 10 27.27 -12.02 -4.01
N ASP A 11 26.82 -10.79 -3.74
CA ASP A 11 26.21 -10.38 -2.47
C ASP A 11 25.14 -9.32 -2.81
N HIS A 12 24.06 -9.75 -3.48
CA HIS A 12 22.92 -8.88 -3.76
C HIS A 12 21.60 -9.63 -3.52
N ASP A 13 21.39 -10.21 -2.33
CA ASP A 13 20.08 -10.76 -1.97
C ASP A 13 19.68 -10.63 -0.47
N ASP A 14 20.49 -9.99 0.39
CA ASP A 14 20.21 -9.90 1.84
C ASP A 14 19.57 -8.57 2.30
N GLU A 15 19.13 -7.68 1.39
CA GLU A 15 18.54 -6.38 1.78
C GLU A 15 17.00 -6.42 1.91
N LEU A 16 16.39 -7.57 1.61
CA LEU A 16 14.93 -7.78 1.71
C LEU A 16 14.47 -8.35 3.06
N GLU A 17 15.39 -8.87 3.89
CA GLU A 17 15.03 -9.54 5.14
C GLU A 17 14.67 -8.61 6.30
N ASP A 18 15.04 -7.32 6.26
CA ASP A 18 14.75 -6.33 7.32
C ASP A 18 13.64 -5.33 6.93
N SER A 19 12.73 -5.70 6.03
CA SER A 19 11.59 -4.83 5.74
C SER A 19 10.64 -4.77 6.96
N PRO A 20 10.26 -3.58 7.48
CA PRO A 20 9.26 -3.45 8.55
C PRO A 20 7.86 -3.94 8.14
N PHE A 21 7.71 -4.39 6.89
CA PHE A 21 6.51 -5.02 6.34
C PHE A 21 6.69 -6.53 6.07
N MET A 22 7.74 -7.16 6.61
CA MET A 22 7.94 -8.61 6.49
C MET A 22 6.76 -9.36 7.12
N GLY A 23 6.17 -10.30 6.39
CA GLY A 23 5.03 -11.11 6.85
C GLY A 23 3.70 -10.36 6.91
N ILE A 24 3.56 -9.21 6.25
CA ILE A 24 2.29 -8.50 6.20
C ILE A 24 1.23 -9.25 5.40
N GLU A 25 0.06 -9.49 6.01
CA GLU A 25 -1.04 -10.22 5.37
C GLU A 25 -2.17 -9.25 4.98
N LYS A 26 -2.67 -9.38 3.74
CA LYS A 26 -3.78 -8.54 3.23
C LYS A 26 -4.96 -8.47 4.20
N GLY A 27 -5.43 -9.62 4.70
CA GLY A 27 -6.56 -9.70 5.61
C GLY A 27 -6.37 -8.89 6.90
N ALA A 28 -5.16 -8.95 7.48
CA ALA A 28 -4.82 -8.19 8.68
C ALA A 28 -4.83 -6.68 8.40
N VAL A 29 -4.25 -6.24 7.28
CA VAL A 29 -4.22 -4.81 6.90
C VAL A 29 -5.63 -4.28 6.61
N LEU A 30 -6.47 -5.05 5.94
CA LEU A 30 -7.87 -4.69 5.69
C LEU A 30 -8.66 -4.58 7.00
N GLN A 31 -8.37 -5.44 7.98
CA GLN A 31 -8.97 -5.30 9.31
C GLN A 31 -8.48 -4.05 10.05
N GLU A 32 -7.19 -3.72 9.96
CA GLU A 32 -6.62 -2.49 10.51
C GLU A 32 -7.23 -1.22 9.88
N ALA A 33 -7.61 -1.27 8.59
CA ALA A 33 -8.25 -0.15 7.87
C ALA A 33 -9.57 0.31 8.51
N ARG A 34 -10.16 -0.48 9.40
CA ARG A 34 -11.31 -0.06 10.22
C ARG A 34 -11.00 1.17 11.09
N VAL A 35 -9.74 1.44 11.41
CA VAL A 35 -9.30 2.64 12.15
C VAL A 35 -9.73 3.95 11.46
N PHE A 36 -9.93 3.94 10.15
CA PHE A 36 -10.38 5.13 9.41
C PHE A 36 -11.83 5.54 9.75
N ASN A 37 -12.59 4.64 10.38
CA ASN A 37 -13.96 4.86 10.83
C ASN A 37 -14.04 5.24 12.32
N ASP A 38 -12.91 5.37 13.02
CA ASP A 38 -12.88 5.75 14.43
C ASP A 38 -13.37 7.21 14.60
N PRO A 39 -14.33 7.49 15.50
CA PRO A 39 -14.73 8.86 15.84
C PRO A 39 -13.56 9.75 16.28
N GLN A 40 -12.53 9.17 16.90
CA GLN A 40 -11.30 9.85 17.29
C GLN A 40 -10.18 9.50 16.32
N LEU A 41 -10.15 10.21 15.18
CA LEU A 41 -9.16 10.00 14.14
C LEU A 41 -7.73 10.29 14.63
N ASP A 42 -6.88 9.26 14.61
CA ASP A 42 -5.43 9.36 14.86
C ASP A 42 -4.67 9.40 13.51
N PRO A 43 -4.09 10.56 13.12
CA PRO A 43 -3.42 10.70 11.83
C PRO A 43 -2.20 9.79 11.66
N ARG A 44 -1.49 9.48 12.75
CA ARG A 44 -0.28 8.66 12.71
C ARG A 44 -0.65 7.21 12.44
N ARG A 45 -1.64 6.69 13.17
CA ARG A 45 -2.17 5.33 12.94
C ARG A 45 -2.78 5.20 11.55
N CYS A 46 -3.56 6.19 11.12
CA CYS A 46 -4.14 6.16 9.77
C CYS A 46 -3.06 6.14 8.69
N SER A 47 -2.01 6.94 8.83
CA SER A 47 -0.90 7.00 7.87
C SER A 47 -0.12 5.67 7.80
N GLN A 48 0.08 4.99 8.94
CA GLN A 48 0.70 3.66 8.98
C GLN A 48 -0.13 2.63 8.21
N VAL A 49 -1.44 2.59 8.43
CA VAL A 49 -2.32 1.65 7.71
C VAL A 49 -2.39 1.97 6.22
N ILE A 50 -2.43 3.25 5.82
CA ILE A 50 -2.36 3.62 4.40
C ILE A 50 -1.03 3.14 3.78
N THR A 51 0.08 3.29 4.49
CA THR A 51 1.39 2.82 3.99
C THR A 51 1.40 1.31 3.76
N LYS A 52 0.81 0.54 4.68
CA LYS A 52 0.63 -0.91 4.54
C LYS A 52 -0.23 -1.28 3.32
N LEU A 53 -1.35 -0.57 3.11
CA LEU A 53 -2.22 -0.78 1.95
C LEU A 53 -1.48 -0.48 0.63
N LEU A 54 -0.77 0.66 0.58
CA LEU A 54 0.06 1.03 -0.57
C LEU A 54 1.15 0.00 -0.83
N TYR A 55 1.80 -0.51 0.21
CA TYR A 55 2.83 -1.54 0.07
C TYR A 55 2.28 -2.82 -0.57
N LEU A 56 1.12 -3.31 -0.09
CA LEU A 56 0.45 -4.47 -0.69
C LEU A 56 0.14 -4.24 -2.18
N LEU A 57 -0.44 -3.09 -2.52
CA LEU A 57 -0.74 -2.74 -3.92
C LEU A 57 0.54 -2.66 -4.77
N ASN A 58 1.63 -2.10 -4.23
CA ASN A 58 2.93 -2.02 -4.92
C ASN A 58 3.59 -3.41 -5.12
N GLN A 59 3.29 -4.39 -4.27
CA GLN A 59 3.73 -5.78 -4.48
C GLN A 59 2.90 -6.54 -5.54
N GLY A 60 1.85 -5.93 -6.08
CA GLY A 60 0.93 -6.57 -7.01
C GLY A 60 -0.23 -7.31 -6.35
N GLU A 61 -0.41 -7.16 -5.04
CA GLU A 61 -1.58 -7.71 -4.35
C GLU A 61 -2.84 -7.01 -4.87
N SER A 62 -3.80 -7.80 -5.35
CA SER A 62 -5.06 -7.29 -5.88
C SER A 62 -6.14 -7.30 -4.80
N PHE A 63 -6.85 -6.18 -4.68
CA PHE A 63 -8.05 -6.10 -3.86
C PHE A 63 -9.26 -6.49 -4.69
N THR A 64 -10.15 -7.29 -4.11
CA THR A 64 -11.45 -7.55 -4.72
C THR A 64 -12.23 -6.25 -4.83
N LYS A 65 -13.21 -6.20 -5.73
CA LYS A 65 -14.09 -5.03 -5.89
C LYS A 65 -14.73 -4.58 -4.58
N VAL A 66 -15.10 -5.52 -3.71
CA VAL A 66 -15.70 -5.23 -2.39
C VAL A 66 -14.67 -4.59 -1.47
N GLU A 67 -13.49 -5.20 -1.31
CA GLU A 67 -12.41 -4.67 -0.46
C GLU A 67 -11.97 -3.28 -0.91
N ALA A 68 -11.74 -3.09 -2.21
CA ALA A 68 -11.35 -1.78 -2.77
C ALA A 68 -12.41 -0.71 -2.49
N THR A 69 -13.69 -1.05 -2.65
CA THR A 69 -14.81 -0.13 -2.37
C THR A 69 -14.90 0.23 -0.89
N GLU A 70 -14.76 -0.75 0.01
CA GLU A 70 -14.77 -0.52 1.46
C GLU A 70 -13.60 0.36 1.92
N VAL A 71 -12.39 0.09 1.40
CA VAL A 71 -11.20 0.91 1.68
C VAL A 71 -11.40 2.31 1.13
N PHE A 72 -11.90 2.47 -0.10
CA PHE A 72 -12.17 3.78 -0.71
C PHE A 72 -13.13 4.61 0.15
N PHE A 73 -14.29 4.05 0.53
CA PHE A 73 -15.25 4.77 1.36
C PHE A 73 -14.68 5.09 2.75
N SER A 74 -13.88 4.21 3.33
CA SER A 74 -13.25 4.45 4.63
C SER A 74 -12.19 5.56 4.54
N VAL A 75 -11.36 5.55 3.50
CA VAL A 75 -10.32 6.56 3.25
C VAL A 75 -10.91 7.95 2.98
N THR A 76 -12.03 8.05 2.27
CA THR A 76 -12.66 9.37 2.01
C THR A 76 -13.06 10.11 3.29
N LYS A 77 -13.33 9.39 4.40
CA LYS A 77 -13.61 10.01 5.71
C LYS A 77 -12.39 10.72 6.28
N LEU A 78 -11.18 10.30 5.91
CA LEU A 78 -9.93 10.90 6.40
C LEU A 78 -9.71 12.33 5.88
N PHE A 79 -10.45 12.78 4.85
CA PHE A 79 -10.43 14.18 4.41
C PHE A 79 -10.86 15.18 5.51
N GLN A 80 -11.59 14.72 6.53
CA GLN A 80 -11.93 15.54 7.69
C GLN A 80 -10.71 15.94 8.53
N SER A 81 -9.60 15.19 8.44
CA SER A 81 -8.36 15.51 9.14
C SER A 81 -7.75 16.81 8.63
N LYS A 82 -7.19 17.62 9.52
CA LYS A 82 -6.42 18.84 9.19
C LYS A 82 -4.93 18.56 8.97
N ASP A 83 -4.48 17.34 9.26
CA ASP A 83 -3.08 16.95 9.08
C ASP A 83 -2.71 16.88 7.60
N THR A 84 -1.68 17.64 7.22
CA THR A 84 -1.26 17.74 5.81
C THR A 84 -0.57 16.46 5.32
N GLY A 85 0.14 15.76 6.20
CA GLY A 85 0.81 14.50 5.87
C GLY A 85 -0.20 13.42 5.52
N LEU A 86 -1.21 13.22 6.37
CA LEU A 86 -2.29 12.27 6.15
C LEU A 86 -3.06 12.59 4.87
N ARG A 87 -3.36 13.87 4.60
CA ARG A 87 -4.03 14.25 3.34
C ARG A 87 -3.24 13.81 2.12
N ARG A 88 -1.92 13.99 2.11
CA ARG A 88 -1.06 13.49 1.01
C ARG A 88 -1.17 11.98 0.85
N MET A 89 -1.13 11.23 1.95
CA MET A 89 -1.30 9.78 1.95
C MET A 89 -2.66 9.34 1.40
N VAL A 90 -3.73 10.05 1.77
CA VAL A 90 -5.09 9.82 1.27
C VAL A 90 -5.17 9.98 -0.25
N TYR A 91 -4.55 11.02 -0.80
CA TYR A 91 -4.51 11.20 -2.26
C TYR A 91 -3.75 10.08 -2.97
N LEU A 92 -2.65 9.60 -2.38
CA LEU A 92 -1.88 8.48 -2.94
C LEU A 92 -2.73 7.22 -3.02
N ILE A 93 -3.34 6.79 -1.91
CA ILE A 93 -4.13 5.55 -1.90
C ILE A 93 -5.40 5.66 -2.76
N ILE A 94 -6.04 6.83 -2.85
CA ILE A 94 -7.17 7.03 -3.77
C ILE A 94 -6.72 6.85 -5.23
N LYS A 95 -5.52 7.34 -5.57
CA LYS A 95 -4.97 7.18 -6.91
C LYS A 95 -4.67 5.72 -7.24
N GLU A 96 -4.11 4.97 -6.28
CA GLU A 96 -3.80 3.54 -6.46
C GLU A 96 -5.06 2.65 -6.46
N LEU A 97 -6.09 3.00 -5.68
CA LEU A 97 -7.36 2.28 -5.65
C LEU A 97 -8.29 2.62 -6.81
N SER A 98 -8.15 3.82 -7.38
CA SER A 98 -8.85 4.17 -8.61
C SER A 98 -8.27 3.27 -9.69
N PRO A 99 -9.06 2.39 -10.31
CA PRO A 99 -8.58 1.68 -11.47
C PRO A 99 -8.08 2.75 -12.44
N SER A 100 -6.80 2.65 -12.82
CA SER A 100 -6.27 3.40 -13.96
C SER A 100 -7.29 3.25 -15.08
N ALA A 101 -7.65 4.35 -15.72
CA ALA A 101 -8.73 4.40 -16.71
C ALA A 101 -8.64 3.32 -17.81
N ASP A 102 -7.50 2.64 -17.96
CA ASP A 102 -7.31 1.45 -18.77
C ASP A 102 -8.11 0.20 -18.35
N GLU A 103 -8.34 -0.07 -17.06
CA GLU A 103 -9.18 -1.21 -16.65
C GLU A 103 -10.68 -0.96 -16.89
N VAL A 104 -11.08 0.31 -17.06
CA VAL A 104 -12.46 0.70 -17.37
C VAL A 104 -12.79 0.45 -18.87
N CYS A 105 -11.79 0.31 -19.74
CA CYS A 105 -12.00 0.00 -21.16
C CYS A 105 -12.34 -1.48 -21.43
N GLY A 106 -12.20 -2.38 -20.45
CA GLY A 106 -12.53 -3.81 -20.61
C GLY A 106 -13.96 -4.22 -20.26
N LEU A 107 -14.74 -3.36 -19.59
CA LEU A 107 -16.11 -3.69 -19.13
C LEU A 107 -17.23 -3.02 -19.95
N TYR A 108 -16.89 -2.18 -20.94
CA TYR A 108 -17.84 -1.57 -21.87
C TYR A 108 -17.77 -2.13 -23.30
N LEU A 109 -16.92 -3.14 -23.56
CA LEU A 109 -16.75 -3.79 -24.87
C LEU A 109 -16.74 -5.32 -24.80
N ALA A 110 -17.57 -5.92 -23.94
CA ALA A 110 -17.92 -7.33 -24.00
C ALA A 110 -19.44 -7.51 -23.91
#